data_AF-A0A0P7KE36-F1
#
_entry.id   AF-A0A0P7KE36-F1
#
_cell.length_a   1.000
_cell.length_b   1.000
_cell.length_c   1.000
_cell.angle_alpha   90.00
_cell.angle_beta   90.00
_cell.angle_gamma   90.00
#
_symmetry.space_group_name_H-M   'P 1'
#
loop_
_entity.id
_entity.type
_entity.pdbx_description
1 polymer ?
#
loop_
_entity_poly.entity_id
_entity_poly.type
_entity_poly.pdbx_seq_one_letter_code
_entity_poly.pdbx_strand_id
1 'polypeptide(L)'
;MIIVEGLEYELIEDFREAFQEEAFQERYSDILARYDYIVGDWGYNQLRLKGFFDDKNQKSTFDTKISTLQDYLYEYCNFGCAYFVLRKTGKVTKQPEVLDVNEITIPTDQEPLAE
;
A
#
# COMPACT_ATOMS: atom_id res chain seq x y z
N MET A 1 -0.33 -2.31 -6.32
CA MET A 1 -0.48 -3.00 -5.02
C MET A 1 0.78 -2.77 -4.22
N ILE A 2 0.65 -2.57 -2.91
CA ILE A 2 1.71 -2.13 -2.02
C ILE A 2 1.62 -2.98 -0.76
N ILE A 3 2.77 -3.40 -0.23
CA ILE A 3 2.84 -4.29 0.91
C ILE A 3 3.51 -3.55 2.06
N VAL A 4 2.79 -3.39 3.17
CA VAL A 4 3.30 -2.74 4.38
C VAL A 4 2.93 -3.60 5.59
N GLU A 5 3.91 -3.91 6.45
CA GLU A 5 3.72 -4.77 7.63
C GLU A 5 3.05 -6.13 7.32
N GLY A 6 3.34 -6.70 6.14
CA GLY A 6 2.76 -7.98 5.70
C GLY A 6 1.27 -7.90 5.31
N LEU A 7 0.74 -6.68 5.17
CA LEU A 7 -0.60 -6.41 4.66
C LEU A 7 -0.51 -5.90 3.24
N GLU A 8 -1.41 -6.37 2.38
CA GLU A 8 -1.52 -5.89 1.02
C GLU A 8 -2.57 -4.79 0.92
N TYR A 9 -2.19 -3.72 0.24
CA TYR A 9 -3.00 -2.55 -0.03
C TYR A 9 -3.07 -2.31 -1.55
N GLU A 10 -4.27 -2.00 -2.01
CA GLU A 10 -4.58 -1.63 -3.38
C GLU A 10 -4.99 -0.16 -3.44
N LEU A 11 -4.40 0.59 -4.37
CA LEU A 11 -4.75 1.98 -4.63
C LEU A 11 -6.07 2.01 -5.41
N ILE A 12 -7.14 2.44 -4.74
CA ILE A 12 -8.48 2.52 -5.31
C ILE A 12 -8.73 3.89 -5.93
N GLU A 13 -8.18 4.94 -5.31
CA GLU A 13 -8.34 6.30 -5.77
C GLU A 13 -7.06 7.08 -5.54
N ASP A 14 -6.65 7.84 -6.54
CA ASP A 14 -5.52 8.74 -6.48
C ASP A 14 -5.91 10.07 -7.13
N PHE A 15 -6.10 11.09 -6.29
CA PHE A 15 -6.52 12.40 -6.72
C PHE A 15 -5.34 13.36 -6.70
N ARG A 16 -4.99 13.89 -7.87
CA ARG A 16 -3.84 14.79 -8.10
C ARG A 16 -2.48 14.16 -7.79
N GLU A 17 -2.29 12.88 -8.11
CA GLU A 17 -1.00 12.20 -7.93
C GLU A 17 -0.51 12.31 -6.47
N ALA A 18 -1.46 12.17 -5.54
CA ALA A 18 -1.23 12.32 -4.12
C ALA A 18 -0.46 11.15 -3.53
N PHE A 19 -0.62 9.97 -4.13
CA PHE A 19 -0.02 8.77 -3.62
C PHE A 19 1.50 8.77 -3.83
N GLN A 20 2.25 8.82 -2.73
CA GLN A 20 3.71 8.67 -2.71
C GLN A 20 4.07 7.53 -1.76
N GLU A 21 4.63 6.46 -2.32
CA GLU A 21 4.91 5.23 -1.57
C GLU A 21 5.86 5.46 -0.39
N GLU A 22 6.95 6.21 -0.61
CA GLU A 22 7.93 6.54 0.43
C GLU A 22 7.29 7.31 1.59
N ALA A 23 6.52 8.36 1.28
CA ALA A 23 5.84 9.17 2.30
C ALA A 23 4.77 8.37 3.05
N PHE A 24 4.05 7.50 2.35
CA PHE A 24 3.08 6.59 2.96
C PHE A 24 3.75 5.64 3.94
N GLN A 25 4.84 4.98 3.55
CA GLN A 25 5.58 4.05 4.41
C GLN A 25 6.15 4.75 5.64
N GLU A 26 6.71 5.95 5.49
CA GLU A 26 7.29 6.72 6.59
C GLU A 26 6.24 7.13 7.65
N ARG A 27 5.01 7.45 7.19
CA ARG A 27 3.91 7.87 8.07
C ARG A 27 3.02 6.72 8.55
N TYR A 28 3.18 5.53 7.97
CA TYR A 28 2.37 4.37 8.31
C TYR A 28 2.56 4.01 9.79
N SER A 29 1.48 3.56 10.41
CA SER A 29 1.50 3.10 11.80
C SER A 29 0.67 1.82 11.93
N ASP A 30 1.12 0.89 12.76
CA ASP A 30 0.46 -0.39 13.01
C ASP A 30 -1.01 -0.26 13.44
N ILE A 31 -1.38 0.87 14.05
CA ILE A 31 -2.79 1.13 14.39
C ILE A 31 -3.68 1.17 13.13
N LEU A 32 -3.13 1.52 11.97
CA LEU A 32 -3.86 1.56 10.70
C LEU A 32 -4.18 0.16 10.16
N ALA A 33 -3.41 -0.86 10.57
CA ALA A 33 -3.63 -2.25 10.18
C ALA A 33 -5.02 -2.79 10.54
N ARG A 34 -5.68 -2.18 11.53
CA ARG A 34 -7.01 -2.61 12.01
C ARG A 34 -8.15 -2.20 11.07
N TYR A 35 -7.92 -1.24 10.20
CA TYR A 35 -8.92 -0.68 9.29
C TYR A 35 -8.90 -1.37 7.93
N ASP A 36 -10.02 -1.27 7.22
CA ASP A 36 -10.20 -1.85 5.88
C ASP A 36 -9.70 -0.91 4.78
N TYR A 37 -9.77 0.40 5.03
CA TYR A 37 -9.30 1.45 4.12
C TYR A 37 -8.37 2.40 4.85
N ILE A 38 -7.39 2.93 4.13
CA ILE A 38 -6.51 4.00 4.59
C ILE A 38 -6.62 5.14 3.59
N VAL A 39 -6.91 6.31 4.11
CA VAL A 39 -6.97 7.54 3.33
C VAL A 39 -5.78 8.38 3.70
N GLY A 40 -5.03 8.80 2.69
CA GLY A 40 -3.96 9.76 2.82
C GLY A 40 -4.36 11.09 2.22
N ASP A 41 -4.28 12.17 2.98
CA ASP A 41 -4.57 13.51 2.49
C ASP A 41 -3.40 14.46 2.80
N TRP A 42 -3.17 15.43 1.90
CA TRP A 42 -2.08 16.39 2.01
C TRP A 42 -2.58 17.72 2.58
N GLY A 43 -2.47 17.87 3.90
CA GLY A 43 -2.73 19.13 4.58
C GLY A 43 -1.44 19.91 4.82
N TYR A 44 -1.33 21.14 4.30
CA TYR A 44 -0.13 22.00 4.49
C TYR A 44 1.19 21.28 4.15
N ASN A 45 1.23 20.55 3.04
CA ASN A 45 2.37 19.73 2.61
C ASN A 45 2.77 18.61 3.59
N GLN A 46 1.90 18.25 4.52
CA GLN A 46 2.09 17.12 5.42
C GLN A 46 1.06 16.03 5.10
N LEU A 47 1.56 14.83 4.85
CA LEU A 47 0.72 13.66 4.66
C LEU A 47 0.07 13.26 5.99
N ARG A 48 -1.26 13.17 5.99
CA ARG A 48 -2.05 12.67 7.11
C ARG A 48 -2.67 11.35 6.68
N LEU A 49 -2.52 10.32 7.52
CA LEU A 49 -3.13 9.02 7.28
C LEU A 49 -4.29 8.82 8.26
N LYS A 50 -5.46 8.48 7.75
CA LYS A 50 -6.63 8.13 8.55
C LYS A 50 -7.22 6.81 8.08
N GLY A 51 -7.51 5.95 9.05
CA GLY A 51 -8.13 4.65 8.80
C GLY A 51 -9.65 4.75 8.79
N PHE A 52 -10.26 4.06 7.84
CA PHE A 52 -11.70 3.91 7.68
C PHE A 52 -12.07 2.44 7.57
N PHE A 53 -13.24 2.07 8.08
CA PHE A 53 -13.82 0.76 7.96
C PHE A 53 -14.81 0.72 6.80
N ASP A 54 -15.01 -0.48 6.26
CA ASP A 54 -16.07 -0.72 5.29
C ASP A 54 -17.45 -0.42 5.92
N ASP A 55 -18.40 0.07 5.13
CA ASP A 55 -19.75 0.37 5.61
C ASP A 55 -20.49 -0.86 6.15
N LYS A 56 -20.10 -2.05 5.69
CA LYS A 56 -20.68 -3.33 6.14
C LYS A 56 -20.05 -3.85 7.43
N ASN A 57 -18.96 -3.26 7.90
CA ASN A 57 -18.25 -3.74 9.09
C ASN A 57 -18.99 -3.27 10.37
N GLN A 58 -19.28 -4.19 11.28
CA GLN A 58 -19.97 -3.87 12.55
C GLN A 58 -19.14 -2.99 13.49
N LYS A 59 -17.82 -2.91 13.28
CA LYS A 59 -16.92 -2.05 14.06
C LYS A 59 -16.90 -0.60 13.58
N SER A 60 -17.53 -0.30 12.45
CA SER A 60 -17.57 1.03 11.86
C SER A 60 -18.49 1.96 12.66
N THR A 61 -17.90 2.88 13.42
CA THR A 61 -18.63 4.04 13.94
C THR A 61 -18.90 5.04 12.82
N PHE A 62 -19.87 5.93 12.97
CA PHE A 62 -20.28 6.89 11.93
C PHE A 62 -19.07 7.64 11.33
N ASP A 63 -18.20 8.22 12.17
CA ASP A 63 -16.98 8.94 11.78
C ASP A 63 -15.87 8.10 11.11
N THR A 64 -15.95 6.78 11.19
CA THR A 64 -14.92 5.88 10.66
C THR A 64 -15.40 5.08 9.47
N LYS A 65 -16.58 5.38 8.92
CA LYS A 65 -17.09 4.71 7.72
C LYS A 65 -16.51 5.32 6.46
N ILE A 66 -16.20 4.48 5.47
CA ILE A 66 -15.75 4.97 4.18
C ILE A 66 -16.80 5.86 3.49
N SER A 67 -18.09 5.66 3.74
CA SER A 67 -19.15 6.57 3.26
C SER A 67 -19.02 8.02 3.77
N THR A 68 -18.41 8.27 4.93
CA THR A 68 -18.19 9.63 5.46
C THR A 68 -16.86 10.22 5.03
N LEU A 69 -16.14 9.57 4.12
CA LEU A 69 -14.86 10.06 3.58
C LEU A 69 -15.02 11.46 2.97
N GLN A 70 -16.08 11.71 2.20
CA GLN A 70 -16.25 13.02 1.58
C GLN A 70 -16.39 14.14 2.63
N ASP A 71 -17.21 13.95 3.66
CA ASP A 71 -17.31 14.89 4.78
C ASP A 71 -15.95 15.11 5.46
N TYR A 72 -15.19 14.04 5.70
CA TYR A 72 -13.83 14.15 6.24
C TYR A 72 -12.92 15.01 5.35
N LEU A 73 -12.93 14.79 4.04
CA LEU A 73 -12.14 15.61 3.13
C LEU A 73 -12.64 17.05 3.14
N TYR A 74 -13.94 17.32 3.10
CA TYR A 74 -14.46 18.69 3.15
C TYR A 74 -14.11 19.43 4.43
N GLU A 75 -14.10 18.75 5.58
CA GLU A 75 -13.82 19.35 6.89
C GLU A 75 -12.32 19.58 7.11
N TYR A 76 -11.46 18.64 6.68
CA TYR A 76 -10.03 18.65 7.01
C TYR A 76 -9.11 18.97 5.84
N CYS A 77 -9.53 18.70 4.60
CA CYS A 77 -8.74 18.79 3.37
C CYS A 77 -9.31 19.95 2.52
N ASN A 78 -8.68 21.13 2.64
CA ASN A 78 -9.08 22.37 1.96
C ASN A 78 -9.34 22.16 0.45
N PHE A 79 -10.08 23.05 -0.19
CA PHE A 79 -10.37 22.98 -1.64
C PHE A 79 -9.13 22.67 -2.48
N GLY A 80 -9.18 21.57 -3.25
CA GLY A 80 -8.08 21.14 -4.12
C GLY A 80 -6.94 20.40 -3.41
N CYS A 81 -7.11 20.00 -2.16
CA CYS A 81 -6.16 19.14 -1.48
C CYS A 81 -6.05 17.78 -2.19
N ALA A 82 -4.80 17.32 -2.34
CA ALA A 82 -4.48 16.05 -2.97
C ALA A 82 -4.71 14.94 -1.95
N TYR A 83 -5.34 13.83 -2.36
CA TYR A 83 -5.60 12.71 -1.48
C TYR A 83 -5.61 11.39 -2.25
N PHE A 84 -5.43 10.29 -1.53
CA PHE A 84 -5.49 8.95 -2.07
C PHE A 84 -6.24 8.02 -1.11
N VAL A 85 -6.78 6.95 -1.66
CA VAL A 85 -7.49 5.91 -0.92
C VAL A 85 -6.87 4.55 -1.23
N LEU A 86 -6.36 3.91 -0.19
CA LEU A 86 -5.88 2.53 -0.20
C LEU A 86 -6.94 1.62 0.41
N ARG A 87 -7.25 0.50 -0.25
CA ARG A 87 -8.05 -0.58 0.31
C ARG A 87 -7.16 -1.75 0.67
N LYS A 88 -7.37 -2.29 1.85
CA LYS A 88 -6.72 -3.52 2.29
C LYS A 88 -7.31 -4.72 1.56
N THR A 89 -6.49 -5.45 0.81
CA THR A 89 -6.93 -6.63 0.03
C THR A 89 -6.68 -7.94 0.78
N GLY A 90 -5.73 -7.97 1.71
CA GLY A 90 -5.47 -9.17 2.50
C GLY A 90 -4.19 -9.11 3.33
N LYS A 91 -3.83 -10.27 3.90
CA LYS A 91 -2.52 -10.51 4.50
C LYS A 91 -1.68 -11.23 3.48
N VAL A 92 -0.48 -10.72 3.20
CA VAL A 92 0.48 -11.44 2.36
C VAL A 92 1.07 -12.56 3.21
N THR A 93 0.50 -13.76 3.11
CA THR A 93 1.24 -14.96 3.47
C THR A 93 2.39 -15.08 2.49
N LYS A 94 3.61 -14.75 2.95
CA LYS A 94 4.84 -15.06 2.20
C LYS A 94 4.78 -16.53 1.79
N GLN A 95 4.58 -16.83 0.52
CA GLN A 95 5.22 -18.00 -0.04
C GLN A 95 6.71 -17.63 -0.20
N PRO A 96 7.64 -18.48 0.26
CA PRO A 96 9.05 -18.24 0.02
C PRO A 96 9.32 -18.47 -1.47
N GLU A 97 9.47 -17.42 -2.26
CA GLU A 97 10.17 -17.52 -3.54
C GLU A 97 11.67 -17.61 -3.24
N VAL A 98 12.12 -18.81 -2.85
CA VAL A 98 13.49 -19.24 -3.08
C VAL A 98 13.52 -19.90 -4.45
N LEU A 99 13.97 -19.16 -5.46
CA LEU A 99 14.59 -19.76 -6.64
C LEU A 99 16.08 -19.42 -6.56
N ASP A 100 16.77 -20.13 -5.67
CA ASP A 100 18.20 -20.36 -5.75
C ASP A 100 18.48 -21.08 -7.08
N VAL A 101 18.86 -20.32 -8.12
CA VAL A 101 19.59 -20.89 -9.26
C VAL A 101 21.03 -21.12 -8.82
N ASN A 102 21.23 -22.25 -8.14
CA ASN A 102 22.55 -22.81 -7.87
C ASN A 102 23.33 -22.95 -9.18
N GLU A 103 24.63 -22.63 -9.09
CA GLU A 103 25.69 -23.02 -10.01
C GLU A 103 25.45 -24.41 -10.62
N ILE A 104 25.36 -24.47 -11.96
CA ILE A 104 25.71 -25.67 -12.72
C ILE A 104 26.93 -25.33 -13.54
N THR A 105 28.04 -25.89 -13.09
CA THR A 105 29.32 -26.00 -13.75
C THR A 105 29.23 -27.00 -14.93
N ILE A 106 29.67 -26.54 -16.11
CA ILE A 106 30.46 -27.20 -17.19
C ILE A 106 29.85 -28.43 -17.91
N PRO A 107 29.86 -28.43 -19.26
CA PRO A 107 30.81 -29.28 -20.00
C PRO A 107 31.58 -28.43 -21.05
N THR A 108 32.90 -28.30 -20.97
CA THR A 108 33.87 -29.01 -21.83
C THR A 108 33.35 -29.31 -23.22
N ASP A 109 33.31 -28.29 -24.08
CA ASP A 109 33.59 -28.49 -25.49
C ASP A 109 35.10 -28.45 -25.68
N GLN A 110 35.60 -29.65 -25.94
CA GLN A 110 36.95 -29.93 -26.39
C GLN A 110 37.10 -29.32 -27.78
N GLU A 111 37.95 -28.30 -27.94
CA GLU A 111 38.60 -28.07 -29.22
C GLU A 111 39.73 -29.11 -29.35
N PRO A 112 39.68 -30.01 -30.34
CA PRO A 112 40.79 -30.91 -30.61
C PRO A 112 41.85 -30.22 -31.49
N LEU A 113 43.09 -30.42 -31.05
CA LEU A 113 44.32 -30.54 -31.82
C LEU A 113 44.92 -29.28 -32.50
N ALA A 114 46.13 -28.99 -32.02
CA ALA A 114 47.21 -28.37 -32.77
C ALA A 114 47.55 -29.15 -34.05
N GLU A 115 47.86 -28.43 -35.13
CA GLU A 115 49.17 -28.43 -35.80
C GLU A 115 49.38 -27.11 -36.57
#